data_AF-A0A7J8JEM1-F1
#
_entry.id   AF-A0A7J8JEM1-F1
#
_cell.length_a   1.000
_cell.length_b   1.000
_cell.length_c   1.000
_cell.angle_alpha   90.00
_cell.angle_beta   90.00
_cell.angle_gamma   90.00
#
_symmetry.space_group_name_H-M   'P 1'
#
loop_
_entity.id
_entity.type
_entity.pdbx_description
1 polymer ?
#
loop_
_entity_poly.entity_id
_entity_poly.type
_entity_poly.pdbx_seq_one_letter_code
_entity_poly.pdbx_strand_id
1 'polypeptide(L)'
;MGNAGSMDSQQTDFRAHNVPLKLPMPEPGELEERFAIVLNAMNLPPDKARLLRQYDNEKKWELICDQERFQVKNPPHTYIQKLKGYLDPAVTRKKFRRRVQESTQVLRELEISLRTNHIG
;
A
#
# COMPACT_ATOMS: atom_id res chain seq x y z
N MET A 1 33.21 31.27 -11.95
CA MET A 1 31.85 31.68 -11.53
C MET A 1 31.11 30.44 -11.09
N GLY A 2 30.47 30.50 -9.92
CA GLY A 2 30.10 29.37 -9.09
C GLY A 2 28.87 28.57 -9.53
N ASN A 3 28.81 27.34 -9.01
CA ASN A 3 27.71 26.39 -9.08
C ASN A 3 26.38 26.98 -8.56
N ALA A 4 25.31 26.74 -9.31
CA ALA A 4 23.93 26.82 -8.83
C ALA A 4 23.25 25.49 -9.13
N GLY A 5 22.63 24.88 -8.11
CA GLY A 5 21.87 23.66 -8.28
C GLY A 5 21.73 22.86 -6.99
N SER A 6 21.10 23.49 -5.99
CA SER A 6 20.55 22.79 -4.82
C SER A 6 19.54 21.75 -5.29
N MET A 7 19.77 20.47 -4.98
CA MET A 7 18.75 19.43 -5.01
C MET A 7 18.55 18.95 -3.58
N ASP A 8 17.81 19.77 -2.83
CA ASP A 8 17.08 19.33 -1.66
C ASP A 8 15.84 18.58 -2.17
N SER A 9 15.81 17.27 -1.99
CA SER A 9 14.65 16.44 -2.37
C SER A 9 14.53 15.25 -1.43
N GLN A 10 13.73 15.49 -0.40
CA GLN A 10 12.81 14.51 0.20
C GLN A 10 13.47 13.27 0.80
N GLN A 11 14.20 13.48 1.90
CA GLN A 11 14.48 12.43 2.88
C GLN A 11 13.94 12.82 4.26
N THR A 12 12.65 13.13 4.31
CA THR A 12 11.83 13.23 5.51
C THR A 12 10.46 12.73 5.06
N ASP A 13 9.99 11.54 5.45
CA ASP A 13 8.93 11.45 6.46
C ASP A 13 8.63 9.99 6.87
N PHE A 14 9.66 9.17 7.13
CA PHE A 14 9.44 7.87 7.79
C PHE A 14 9.36 7.97 9.32
N ARG A 15 9.40 9.18 9.91
CA ARG A 15 9.53 9.37 11.36
C ARG A 15 8.34 10.06 12.06
N ALA A 16 7.19 10.25 11.41
CA ALA A 16 6.09 11.04 11.98
C ALA A 16 4.70 10.39 11.93
N HIS A 17 4.59 9.05 11.94
CA HIS A 17 3.26 8.41 11.97
C HIS A 17 2.83 7.91 13.35
N ASN A 18 3.60 8.22 14.40
CA ASN A 18 3.28 7.84 15.78
C ASN A 18 2.28 8.82 16.43
N VAL A 19 1.18 9.11 15.73
CA VAL A 19 0.03 9.81 16.31
C VAL A 19 -1.06 8.77 16.51
N PRO A 20 -1.33 8.33 17.75
CA PRO A 20 -2.45 7.44 18.04
C PRO A 20 -3.73 8.01 17.41
N LEU A 21 -4.53 7.17 16.74
CA LEU A 21 -5.90 7.57 16.41
C LEU A 21 -6.57 7.99 17.72
N LYS A 22 -7.26 9.13 17.69
CA LYS A 22 -8.05 9.72 18.78
C LYS A 22 -9.21 8.84 19.27
N LEU A 23 -9.27 7.57 18.86
CA LEU A 23 -10.29 6.63 19.28
C LEU A 23 -9.73 5.79 20.43
N PRO A 24 -10.45 5.70 21.56
CA PRO A 24 -10.06 4.82 22.64
C PRO A 24 -10.02 3.37 22.12
N MET A 25 -9.06 2.59 22.62
CA MET A 25 -9.02 1.15 22.36
C MET A 25 -10.36 0.54 22.79
N PRO A 26 -11.00 -0.28 21.94
CA PRO A 26 -12.29 -0.88 22.26
C PRO A 26 -12.15 -1.97 23.33
N GLU A 27 -13.29 -2.50 23.77
CA GLU A 27 -13.33 -3.63 24.70
C GLU A 27 -12.59 -4.85 24.15
N PRO A 28 -12.01 -5.72 25.00
CA PRO A 28 -11.15 -6.82 24.55
C PRO A 28 -11.79 -7.75 23.51
N GLY A 29 -13.10 -8.02 23.63
CA GLY A 29 -13.81 -8.87 22.66
C GLY A 29 -13.86 -8.26 21.26
N GLU A 30 -14.16 -6.97 21.16
CA GLU A 30 -14.20 -6.25 19.88
C GLU A 30 -12.79 -6.06 19.30
N LEU A 31 -11.80 -5.81 20.15
CA LEU A 31 -10.40 -5.71 19.75
C LEU A 31 -9.93 -6.97 19.03
N GLU A 32 -10.21 -8.16 19.59
CA GLU A 32 -9.83 -9.44 18.98
C GLU A 32 -10.55 -9.68 17.65
N GLU A 33 -11.83 -9.30 17.53
CA GLU A 33 -12.58 -9.42 16.28
C GLU A 33 -11.98 -8.55 15.18
N ARG A 34 -11.74 -7.27 15.47
CA ARG A 34 -11.08 -6.34 14.53
C ARG A 34 -9.69 -6.82 14.15
N PHE A 35 -8.91 -7.30 15.13
CA PHE A 35 -7.57 -7.82 14.87
C PHE A 35 -7.59 -9.05 13.97
N ALA A 36 -8.55 -9.97 14.18
CA ALA A 36 -8.71 -11.15 13.35
C ALA A 36 -9.04 -10.79 11.89
N ILE A 37 -9.88 -9.79 11.65
CA ILE A 37 -10.18 -9.27 10.30
C ILE A 37 -8.88 -8.78 9.63
N VAL A 38 -8.08 -7.98 10.34
CA VAL A 38 -6.82 -7.45 9.80
C VAL A 38 -5.83 -8.58 9.50
N LEU A 39 -5.65 -9.56 10.40
CA LEU A 39 -4.77 -10.70 10.16
C LEU A 39 -5.18 -11.53 8.94
N ASN A 40 -6.48 -11.77 8.77
CA ASN A 40 -7.01 -12.52 7.64
C ASN A 40 -6.77 -11.79 6.31
N ALA A 41 -6.78 -10.46 6.30
CA ALA A 41 -6.55 -9.64 5.11
C ALA A 41 -5.06 -9.58 4.68
N MET A 42 -4.12 -10.05 5.51
CA MET A 42 -2.67 -9.95 5.23
C MET A 42 -2.05 -11.18 4.56
N ASN A 43 -2.82 -12.25 4.32
CA ASN A 43 -2.34 -13.50 3.68
C ASN A 43 -1.08 -14.10 4.35
N LEU A 44 -1.07 -14.14 5.68
CA LEU A 44 0.08 -14.60 6.45
C LEU A 44 0.14 -16.13 6.55
N PRO A 45 1.36 -16.71 6.57
CA PRO A 45 1.56 -18.09 6.99
C PRO A 45 1.03 -18.36 8.42
N PRO A 46 0.56 -19.58 8.73
CA PRO A 46 -0.04 -19.89 10.03
C PRO A 46 0.86 -19.64 11.25
N ASP A 47 2.17 -19.84 11.12
CA ASP A 47 3.16 -19.60 12.17
C ASP A 47 3.31 -18.11 12.49
N LYS A 48 3.35 -17.26 11.46
CA LYS A 48 3.42 -15.80 11.61
C LYS A 48 2.12 -15.23 12.18
N ALA A 49 0.98 -15.70 11.70
CA ALA A 49 -0.32 -15.32 12.27
C ALA A 49 -0.42 -15.70 13.76
N ARG A 50 0.05 -16.89 14.15
CA ARG A 50 0.06 -17.34 15.54
C ARG A 50 0.97 -16.48 16.43
N LEU A 51 2.11 -16.02 15.92
CA LEU A 51 2.98 -15.10 16.64
C LEU A 51 2.28 -13.76 16.91
N LEU A 52 1.63 -13.19 15.90
CA LEU A 52 0.92 -11.91 16.04
C LEU A 52 -0.29 -12.01 16.97
N ARG A 53 -0.96 -13.17 17.05
CA ARG A 53 -2.06 -13.40 18.00
C ARG A 53 -1.66 -13.29 19.47
N GLN A 54 -0.37 -13.46 19.78
CA GLN A 54 0.18 -13.36 21.14
C GLN A 54 0.55 -11.94 21.55
N TYR A 55 0.35 -10.96 20.68
CA TYR A 55 0.60 -9.56 21.03
C TYR A 55 -0.33 -9.10 22.16
N ASP A 56 0.18 -8.16 22.95
CA ASP A 56 -0.64 -7.43 23.92
C ASP A 56 -1.69 -6.56 23.21
N ASN A 57 -2.66 -6.07 23.98
CA ASN A 57 -3.79 -5.32 23.43
C ASN A 57 -3.33 -4.03 22.76
N GLU A 58 -2.31 -3.37 23.32
CA GLU A 58 -1.73 -2.14 22.81
C GLU A 58 -1.16 -2.32 21.39
N LYS A 59 -0.37 -3.36 21.16
CA LYS A 59 0.20 -3.65 19.83
C LYS A 59 -0.86 -4.12 18.83
N LYS A 60 -1.86 -4.87 19.29
CA LYS A 60 -2.99 -5.26 18.42
C LYS A 60 -3.75 -4.02 17.95
N TRP A 61 -3.99 -3.09 18.87
CA TRP A 61 -4.68 -1.84 18.58
C TRP A 61 -3.87 -0.93 17.65
N GLU A 62 -2.57 -0.80 17.87
CA GLU A 62 -1.66 -0.08 16.97
C GLU A 62 -1.73 -0.62 15.54
N LEU A 63 -1.65 -1.95 15.39
CA LEU A 63 -1.71 -2.60 14.08
C LEU A 63 -3.06 -2.39 13.38
N ILE A 64 -4.17 -2.45 14.12
CA ILE A 64 -5.51 -2.15 13.58
C ILE A 64 -5.56 -0.69 13.09
N CYS A 65 -5.10 0.25 13.91
CA CYS A 65 -5.09 1.67 13.56
C CYS A 65 -4.27 1.94 12.29
N ASP A 66 -3.09 1.31 12.18
CA ASP A 66 -2.23 1.44 11.00
C ASP A 66 -2.90 0.88 9.75
N GLN A 67 -3.56 -0.27 9.86
CA GLN A 67 -4.29 -0.87 8.75
C GLN A 67 -5.48 -0.01 8.30
N GLU A 68 -6.26 0.55 9.23
CA GLU A 68 -7.40 1.43 8.91
C GLU A 68 -6.95 2.75 8.24
N ARG A 69 -5.74 3.22 8.55
CA ARG A 69 -5.14 4.41 7.91
C ARG A 69 -4.58 4.13 6.54
N PHE A 70 -4.22 2.88 6.25
CA PHE A 70 -3.59 2.53 4.99
C PHE A 70 -4.54 2.73 3.81
N GLN A 71 -4.09 3.49 2.81
CA GLN A 71 -4.84 3.70 1.58
C GLN A 71 -4.09 3.10 0.39
N VAL A 72 -4.79 2.26 -0.36
CA VAL A 72 -4.28 1.74 -1.63
C VAL A 72 -4.07 2.89 -2.61
N LYS A 73 -2.84 3.06 -3.10
CA LYS A 73 -2.46 4.19 -3.98
C LYS A 73 -3.31 4.28 -5.25
N ASN A 74 -3.57 3.15 -5.90
CA ASN A 74 -4.35 3.09 -7.14
C ASN A 74 -5.27 1.87 -7.11
N PRO A 75 -6.57 2.01 -7.42
CA PRO A 75 -7.47 0.87 -7.50
C PRO A 75 -7.12 -0.05 -8.70
N PRO A 76 -7.51 -1.34 -8.67
CA PRO A 76 -7.14 -2.31 -9.71
C PRO A 76 -7.52 -1.88 -11.14
N HIS A 77 -8.67 -1.22 -11.31
CA HIS A 77 -9.15 -0.78 -12.62
C HIS A 77 -8.20 0.22 -13.30
N THR A 78 -7.46 1.03 -12.53
CA THR A 78 -6.46 1.98 -13.06
C THR A 78 -5.38 1.25 -13.85
N TYR A 79 -4.86 0.14 -13.30
CA TYR A 79 -3.82 -0.66 -13.97
C TYR A 79 -4.39 -1.40 -15.19
N ILE A 80 -5.57 -2.00 -15.07
CA ILE A 80 -6.25 -2.71 -16.17
C ILE A 80 -6.47 -1.78 -17.37
N GLN A 81 -6.94 -0.55 -17.14
CA GLN A 81 -7.16 0.44 -18.20
C GLN A 81 -5.86 0.81 -18.91
N LYS A 82 -4.77 1.05 -18.16
CA LYS A 82 -3.45 1.36 -18.75
C LYS A 82 -2.94 0.19 -19.61
N LEU A 83 -3.03 -1.04 -19.10
CA LEU A 83 -2.61 -2.24 -19.83
C LEU A 83 -3.40 -2.45 -21.12
N LYS A 84 -4.74 -2.34 -21.07
CA LYS A 84 -5.58 -2.38 -22.28
C LYS A 84 -5.19 -1.29 -23.27
N GLY A 85 -4.90 -0.08 -22.78
CA GLY A 85 -4.44 1.04 -23.61
C GLY A 85 -3.07 0.84 -24.28
N TYR A 86 -2.23 -0.07 -23.78
CA TYR A 86 -0.99 -0.48 -24.42
C TYR A 86 -1.21 -1.48 -25.55
N LEU A 87 -2.28 -2.28 -25.47
CA LEU A 87 -2.60 -3.34 -26.44
C LEU A 87 -3.59 -2.90 -27.52
N ASP A 88 -4.15 -1.69 -27.43
CA ASP A 88 -5.15 -1.18 -28.36
C ASP A 88 -4.55 -0.98 -29.78
N PRO A 89 -4.98 -1.78 -30.78
CA PRO A 89 -4.45 -1.72 -32.14
C PRO A 89 -4.88 -0.46 -32.90
N ALA A 90 -5.90 0.27 -32.43
CA ALA A 90 -6.36 1.51 -33.05
C ALA A 90 -5.46 2.72 -32.71
N VAL A 91 -4.46 2.55 -31.84
CA VAL A 91 -3.58 3.63 -31.38
C VAL A 91 -2.52 3.93 -32.43
N THR A 92 -2.37 5.21 -32.78
CA THR A 92 -1.31 5.63 -33.70
C THR A 92 0.08 5.30 -33.15
N ARG A 93 1.02 4.95 -34.03
CA ARG A 93 2.40 4.56 -33.67
C ARG A 93 3.10 5.57 -32.73
N LYS A 94 2.86 6.87 -32.95
CA LYS A 94 3.39 7.96 -32.10
C LYS A 94 2.81 7.92 -30.68
N LYS A 95 1.50 7.73 -30.54
CA LYS A 95 0.83 7.60 -29.25
C LYS A 95 1.23 6.31 -28.52
N PHE A 96 1.38 5.20 -29.26
CA PHE A 96 1.86 3.93 -28.71
C PHE A 96 3.26 4.06 -28.11
N ARG A 97 4.22 4.63 -28.86
CA ARG A 97 5.61 4.79 -28.37
C ARG A 97 5.68 5.61 -27.08
N ARG A 98 4.88 6.68 -26.97
CA ARG A 98 4.78 7.48 -25.73
C ARG A 98 4.19 6.68 -24.57
N ARG A 99 3.15 5.89 -24.82
CA ARG A 99 2.50 5.05 -23.80
C ARG A 99 3.43 3.96 -23.26
N VAL A 100 4.20 3.31 -24.14
CA VAL A 100 5.10 2.22 -23.76
C VAL A 100 6.32 2.70 -22.97
N GLN A 101 6.73 3.97 -23.11
CA GLN A 101 7.83 4.52 -22.31
C GLN A 101 7.57 4.43 -20.79
N GLU A 102 6.32 4.59 -20.36
CA GLU A 102 5.94 4.48 -18.95
C GLU A 102 5.54 3.06 -18.54
N SER A 103 5.46 2.11 -19.49
CA SER A 103 4.90 0.77 -19.24
C SER A 103 5.70 -0.02 -18.20
N THR A 104 7.03 0.06 -18.22
CA THR A 104 7.90 -0.60 -17.23
C THR A 104 7.62 -0.12 -15.81
N GLN A 105 7.41 1.19 -15.63
CA GLN A 105 7.08 1.75 -14.32
C GLN A 105 5.69 1.28 -13.88
N VAL A 106 4.70 1.34 -14.76
CA VAL A 106 3.32 0.90 -14.46
C VAL A 106 3.26 -0.58 -14.09
N LEU A 107 4.02 -1.44 -14.77
CA LEU A 107 4.11 -2.86 -14.46
C LEU A 107 4.80 -3.11 -13.10
N ARG A 108 5.84 -2.34 -12.77
CA ARG A 108 6.49 -2.42 -11.45
C ARG A 108 5.55 -1.98 -10.34
N GLU A 109 4.82 -0.88 -10.52
CA GLU A 109 3.83 -0.42 -9.56
C GLU A 109 2.68 -1.42 -9.40
N LEU A 110 2.26 -2.08 -10.49
CA LEU A 110 1.26 -3.14 -10.44
C LEU A 110 1.76 -4.35 -9.65
N GLU A 111 3.00 -4.82 -9.90
CA GLU A 111 3.57 -5.94 -9.14
C GLU A 111 3.61 -5.63 -7.63
N ILE A 112 4.10 -4.44 -7.25
CA ILE A 112 4.14 -4.04 -5.85
C ILE A 112 2.73 -4.03 -5.27
N SER A 113 1.77 -3.41 -5.96
CA SER A 113 0.36 -3.35 -5.54
C SER A 113 -0.23 -4.74 -5.31
N LEU A 114 0.02 -5.69 -6.22
CA LEU A 114 -0.45 -7.07 -6.10
C LEU A 114 0.23 -7.84 -4.96
N ARG A 115 1.50 -7.54 -4.66
CA ARG A 115 2.27 -8.24 -3.63
C ARG A 115 2.03 -7.70 -2.22
N THR A 116 1.78 -6.40 -2.07
CA THR A 116 1.82 -5.74 -0.75
C THR A 116 0.48 -5.22 -0.25
N ASN A 117 -0.55 -5.14 -1.09
CA ASN A 117 -1.87 -4.73 -0.62
C ASN A 117 -2.60 -5.91 0.06
N HIS A 118 -3.70 -5.58 0.76
CA HIS A 118 -4.56 -6.57 1.39
C HIS A 118 -5.15 -7.55 0.36
N ILE A 119 -5.43 -8.78 0.80
CA ILE A 119 -6.19 -9.74 0.01
C ILE A 119 -7.69 -9.42 0.11
N GLY A 120 -8.28 -8.97 -0.99
CA GLY A 120 -9.70 -8.57 -1.08
C GLY A 120 -10.03 -7.90 -2.41
#